data_AF-A0A9Q0Z9U9-F1
#
_entry.id   AF-A0A9Q0Z9U9-F1
#
_cell.length_a   1.000
_cell.length_b   1.000
_cell.length_c   1.000
_cell.angle_alpha   90.00
_cell.angle_beta   90.00
_cell.angle_gamma   90.00
#
_symmetry.space_group_name_H-M   'P 1'
#
loop_
_entity.id
_entity.type
_entity.pdbx_description
1 polymer ?
#
loop_
_entity_poly.entity_id
_entity_poly.type
_entity_poly.pdbx_seq_one_letter_code
_entity_poly.pdbx_strand_id
1 'polypeptide(L)'
;MSSKKDDKSQAAAERIKAAALSAAKGLSRAQAERAAEAAARNVNAYGQKEEGPSRWQEKREAKRQMYLMSTEKAVRLGERKDLNSMSKAFGGNAQCQKCFQSGHWTYECKNERVYMSRPSRTQQLKNPKLRMKVPISYELDNPEGEDEEGRKREKKSKRKHRSDSDPG
;
A
#
# COMPACT_ATOMS: atom_id res chain seq x y z
N MET A 1 11.76 -44.67 4.19
CA MET A 1 10.61 -44.80 3.27
C MET A 1 10.25 -43.50 2.53
N SER A 2 10.72 -42.31 2.94
CA SER A 2 10.36 -41.02 2.29
C SER A 2 11.07 -40.77 0.96
N SER A 3 12.38 -41.04 0.87
CA SER A 3 13.23 -40.66 -0.28
C SER A 3 12.71 -41.14 -1.63
N LYS A 4 12.21 -42.38 -1.70
CA LYS A 4 11.73 -42.99 -2.95
C LYS A 4 10.45 -42.34 -3.51
N LYS A 5 9.72 -41.59 -2.68
CA LYS A 5 8.52 -40.83 -3.09
C LYS A 5 8.92 -39.44 -3.58
N ASP A 6 9.92 -38.84 -2.93
CA ASP A 6 10.52 -37.57 -3.33
C ASP A 6 11.29 -37.69 -4.67
N ASP A 7 11.98 -38.81 -4.91
CA ASP A 7 12.64 -39.09 -6.19
C ASP A 7 11.64 -39.17 -7.36
N LYS A 8 10.45 -39.74 -7.12
CA LYS A 8 9.40 -39.89 -8.14
C LYS A 8 8.70 -38.56 -8.45
N SER A 9 8.48 -37.71 -7.44
CA SER A 9 7.93 -36.37 -7.65
C SER A 9 8.93 -35.46 -8.38
N GLN A 10 10.23 -35.57 -8.07
CA GLN A 10 11.28 -34.88 -8.81
C GLN A 10 11.32 -35.32 -10.28
N ALA A 11 11.29 -36.64 -10.55
CA ALA A 11 11.26 -37.15 -11.92
C ALA A 11 10.00 -36.71 -12.70
N ALA A 12 8.84 -36.62 -12.05
CA ALA A 12 7.61 -36.10 -12.65
C ALA A 12 7.71 -34.60 -12.95
N ALA A 13 8.28 -33.82 -12.02
CA ALA A 13 8.54 -32.40 -12.20
C ALA A 13 9.49 -32.14 -13.37
N GLU A 14 10.57 -32.91 -13.51
CA GLU A 14 11.52 -32.78 -14.61
C GLU A 14 10.90 -33.09 -15.98
N ARG A 15 10.01 -34.11 -16.06
CA ARG A 15 9.26 -34.41 -17.28
C ARG A 15 8.35 -33.25 -17.69
N ILE A 16 7.69 -32.61 -16.73
CA ILE A 16 6.82 -31.45 -16.96
C ILE A 16 7.65 -30.22 -17.36
N LYS A 17 8.81 -29.99 -16.73
CA LYS A 17 9.75 -28.93 -17.15
C LYS A 17 10.20 -29.14 -18.60
N ALA A 18 10.61 -30.36 -18.96
CA ALA A 18 11.06 -30.67 -20.31
C ALA A 18 9.95 -30.48 -21.36
N ALA A 19 8.71 -30.88 -21.04
CA ALA A 19 7.54 -30.67 -21.89
C ALA A 19 7.18 -29.18 -22.04
N ALA A 20 7.27 -28.40 -20.97
CA ALA A 20 7.01 -26.96 -21.02
C ALA A 20 8.08 -26.21 -21.84
N LEU A 21 9.36 -26.60 -21.70
CA LEU A 21 10.45 -26.07 -22.51
C LEU A 21 10.30 -26.42 -24.00
N SER A 22 9.82 -27.62 -24.33
CA SER A 22 9.59 -28.03 -25.72
C SER A 22 8.35 -27.38 -26.35
N ALA A 23 7.34 -27.05 -25.55
CA ALA A 23 6.15 -26.30 -25.97
C ALA A 23 6.42 -24.80 -26.18
N ALA A 24 7.37 -24.21 -25.44
CA ALA A 24 7.69 -22.78 -25.50
C ALA A 24 8.60 -22.36 -26.67
N LYS A 25 8.46 -22.99 -27.85
CA LYS A 25 9.22 -22.64 -29.06
C LYS A 25 8.94 -21.18 -29.44
N GLY A 26 9.94 -20.32 -29.33
CA GLY A 26 9.87 -18.89 -29.67
C GLY A 26 9.91 -17.92 -28.47
N LEU A 27 9.89 -18.41 -27.23
CA LEU A 27 10.16 -17.58 -26.04
C LEU A 27 11.67 -17.45 -25.80
N SER A 28 12.10 -16.34 -25.21
CA SER A 28 13.51 -16.22 -24.77
C SER A 28 13.83 -17.30 -23.74
N ARG A 29 15.08 -17.78 -23.73
CA ARG A 29 15.53 -18.85 -22.83
C ARG A 29 15.14 -18.60 -21.37
N ALA A 30 15.32 -17.38 -20.88
CA ALA A 30 14.96 -16.99 -19.51
C ALA A 30 13.44 -16.94 -19.25
N GLN A 31 12.62 -16.70 -20.28
CA GLN A 31 11.15 -16.77 -20.18
C GLN A 31 10.65 -18.22 -20.25
N ALA A 32 11.25 -19.03 -21.12
CA ALA A 32 10.96 -20.46 -21.24
C ALA A 32 11.33 -21.21 -19.94
N GLU A 33 12.48 -20.90 -19.34
CA GLU A 33 12.91 -21.45 -18.05
C GLU A 33 11.95 -21.05 -16.92
N ARG A 34 11.55 -19.78 -16.81
CA ARG A 34 10.55 -19.33 -15.82
C ARG A 34 9.17 -19.95 -16.01
N ALA A 35 8.71 -20.11 -17.26
CA ALA A 35 7.43 -20.76 -17.57
C ALA A 35 7.46 -22.25 -17.23
N ALA A 36 8.58 -22.93 -17.51
CA ALA A 36 8.78 -24.34 -17.17
C ALA A 36 8.88 -24.57 -15.66
N GLU A 37 9.58 -23.70 -14.93
CA GLU A 37 9.61 -23.73 -13.46
C GLU A 37 8.22 -23.48 -12.85
N ALA A 38 7.44 -22.55 -13.40
CA ALA A 38 6.07 -22.30 -12.94
C ALA A 38 5.12 -23.48 -13.23
N ALA A 39 5.30 -24.17 -14.36
CA ALA A 39 4.51 -25.34 -14.75
C ALA A 39 4.81 -26.56 -13.87
N ALA A 40 6.07 -26.72 -13.43
CA ALA A 40 6.50 -27.84 -12.59
C ALA A 40 6.40 -27.58 -11.08
N ARG A 41 5.89 -26.41 -10.66
CA ARG A 41 5.58 -26.16 -9.25
C ARG A 41 4.34 -26.94 -8.83
N ASN A 42 4.44 -27.55 -7.64
CA ASN A 42 3.31 -28.18 -6.96
C ASN A 42 2.74 -29.41 -7.69
N VAL A 43 3.62 -30.25 -8.24
CA VAL A 43 3.22 -31.49 -8.94
C VAL A 43 3.54 -32.71 -8.07
N ASN A 44 2.58 -33.65 -7.96
CA ASN A 44 2.79 -34.92 -7.26
C ASN A 44 3.64 -35.88 -8.11
N ALA A 45 4.00 -37.04 -7.55
CA ALA A 45 4.70 -38.14 -8.23
C ALA A 45 4.01 -38.64 -9.51
N TYR A 46 2.72 -38.37 -9.68
CA TYR A 46 1.94 -38.72 -10.87
C TYR A 46 1.80 -37.54 -11.86
N GLY A 47 2.41 -36.39 -11.59
CA GLY A 47 2.31 -35.18 -12.43
C GLY A 47 1.02 -34.39 -12.25
N GLN A 48 0.14 -34.79 -11.32
CA GLN A 48 -1.06 -34.04 -10.97
C GLN A 48 -0.70 -32.84 -10.10
N LYS A 49 -1.26 -31.68 -10.42
CA LYS A 49 -1.03 -30.45 -9.65
C LYS A 49 -1.76 -30.56 -8.32
N GLU A 50 -1.02 -30.69 -7.23
CA GLU A 50 -1.60 -30.63 -5.90
C GLU A 50 -1.80 -29.15 -5.54
N GLU A 51 -2.88 -28.86 -4.85
CA GLU A 51 -3.01 -27.59 -4.14
C GLU A 51 -2.04 -27.64 -2.96
N GLY A 52 -0.77 -27.36 -3.21
CA GLY A 52 0.16 -27.21 -2.10
C GLY A 52 -0.15 -25.95 -1.29
N PRO A 53 0.79 -25.48 -0.46
CA PRO A 53 0.57 -24.47 0.56
C PRO A 53 -0.35 -23.35 0.08
N SER A 54 -1.45 -23.12 0.82
CA SER A 54 -2.47 -22.12 0.48
C SER A 54 -1.84 -20.85 -0.07
N ARG A 55 -2.46 -20.19 -1.06
CA ARG A 55 -1.94 -18.93 -1.66
C ARG A 55 -1.50 -17.90 -0.62
N TRP A 56 -2.08 -17.92 0.59
CA TRP A 56 -1.65 -17.13 1.74
C TRP A 56 -0.27 -17.51 2.29
N GLN A 57 0.02 -18.80 2.43
CA GLN A 57 1.33 -19.31 2.84
C GLN A 57 2.39 -19.00 1.78
N GLU A 58 2.11 -19.19 0.49
CA GLU A 58 3.01 -18.79 -0.60
C GLU A 58 3.33 -17.28 -0.56
N LYS A 59 2.33 -16.44 -0.33
CA LYS A 59 2.52 -14.98 -0.21
C LYS A 59 3.38 -14.60 0.99
N ARG A 60 3.19 -15.29 2.13
CA ARG A 60 3.94 -15.06 3.36
C ARG A 60 5.39 -15.52 3.21
N GLU A 61 5.62 -16.64 2.55
CA GLU A 61 6.95 -17.17 2.27
C GLU A 61 7.69 -16.32 1.22
N ALA A 62 7.02 -15.89 0.14
CA ALA A 62 7.59 -14.96 -0.83
C ALA A 62 8.00 -13.61 -0.19
N LYS A 63 7.18 -13.07 0.73
CA LYS A 63 7.54 -11.86 1.48
C LYS A 63 8.77 -12.08 2.35
N ARG A 64 8.85 -13.20 3.05
CA ARG A 64 10.04 -13.57 3.85
C ARG A 64 11.29 -13.67 2.97
N GLN A 65 11.19 -14.34 1.82
CA GLN A 65 12.30 -14.46 0.86
C GLN A 65 12.72 -13.10 0.30
N MET A 66 11.79 -12.20 0.01
CA MET A 66 12.09 -10.84 -0.42
C MET A 66 12.89 -10.05 0.64
N TYR A 67 12.52 -10.13 1.93
CA TYR A 67 13.30 -9.51 2.99
C TYR A 67 14.67 -10.16 3.22
N LEU A 68 14.79 -11.48 2.99
CA LEU A 68 16.03 -12.21 3.20
C LEU A 68 17.03 -11.99 2.05
N MET A 69 16.53 -11.80 0.82
CA MET A 69 17.34 -11.52 -0.37
C MET A 69 17.52 -10.02 -0.64
N SER A 70 16.77 -9.15 0.04
CA SER A 70 17.00 -7.71 -0.04
C SER A 70 18.30 -7.37 0.68
N THR A 71 19.33 -7.07 -0.12
CA THR A 71 20.61 -6.54 0.34
C THR A 71 20.53 -5.05 0.69
N GLU A 72 19.32 -4.48 0.75
CA GLU A 72 19.13 -3.11 1.25
C GLU A 72 19.48 -3.07 2.74
N LYS A 73 20.57 -2.36 3.06
CA LYS A 73 20.97 -2.09 4.45
C LYS A 73 19.75 -1.57 5.21
N ALA A 74 19.40 -2.24 6.30
CA ALA A 74 18.37 -1.77 7.21
C ALA A 74 18.62 -0.29 7.51
N VAL A 75 17.63 0.56 7.22
CA VAL A 75 17.70 1.98 7.56
C VAL A 75 17.88 2.04 9.08
N ARG A 76 19.09 2.40 9.53
CA ARG A 76 19.38 2.68 10.94
C ARG A 76 18.68 3.98 11.31
N LEU A 77 17.37 3.90 11.52
CA LEU A 77 16.63 4.93 12.23
C LEU A 77 17.12 4.92 13.67
N GLY A 78 18.02 5.84 14.03
CA GLY A 78 18.25 6.19 15.43
C GLY A 78 19.68 6.18 15.98
N GLU A 79 20.70 6.61 15.24
CA GLU A 79 21.95 7.05 15.87
C GLU A 79 22.17 8.54 15.62
N ARG A 80 21.42 9.38 16.35
CA ARG A 80 21.82 10.79 16.51
C ARG A 80 23.05 10.81 17.41
N LYS A 81 24.19 11.26 16.90
CA LYS A 81 25.47 11.37 17.61
C LYS A 81 25.53 12.54 18.62
N ASP A 82 24.39 13.05 19.07
CA ASP A 82 24.28 14.24 19.91
C ASP A 82 23.57 13.92 21.25
N LEU A 83 23.89 12.79 21.87
CA LEU A 83 23.25 12.33 23.11
C LEU A 83 23.59 13.17 24.35
N ASN A 84 24.52 14.13 24.25
CA ASN A 84 24.91 14.98 25.39
C ASN A 84 24.37 16.42 25.33
N SER A 85 23.61 16.81 24.29
CA SER A 85 22.95 18.13 24.23
C SER A 85 21.42 18.04 24.41
N MET A 86 20.81 16.88 24.17
CA MET A 86 19.35 16.70 24.22
C MET A 86 18.79 16.42 25.62
N SER A 87 19.59 15.89 26.55
CA SER A 87 19.15 15.57 27.93
C SER A 87 18.76 16.80 28.75
N LYS A 88 19.16 18.00 28.31
CA LYS A 88 18.73 19.28 28.89
C LYS A 88 17.49 19.88 28.18
N ALA A 89 17.07 19.27 27.08
CA ALA A 89 15.90 19.63 26.27
C ALA A 89 14.71 18.67 26.46
N PHE A 90 14.79 17.69 27.38
CA PHE A 90 13.68 16.77 27.66
C PHE A 90 12.53 17.39 28.48
N GLY A 91 12.72 18.60 29.01
CA GLY A 91 11.63 19.51 29.39
C GLY A 91 11.21 20.48 28.27
N GLY A 92 11.95 20.57 27.17
CA GLY A 92 11.81 21.61 26.16
C GLY A 92 10.71 21.40 25.12
N ASN A 93 10.30 20.14 24.86
CA ASN A 93 9.33 19.82 23.80
C ASN A 93 7.97 19.33 24.30
N ALA A 94 7.83 19.04 25.60
CA ALA A 94 6.54 18.67 26.17
C ALA A 94 5.68 19.94 26.30
N GLN A 95 4.58 20.00 25.54
CA GLN A 95 3.59 21.05 25.66
C GLN A 95 2.53 20.65 26.71
N CYS A 96 2.40 21.45 27.76
CA CYS A 96 1.41 21.21 28.80
C CYS A 96 -0.01 21.39 28.27
N GLN A 97 -0.90 20.39 28.40
CA GLN A 97 -2.31 20.51 27.98
C GLN A 97 -3.19 21.41 28.87
N LYS A 98 -2.66 21.88 30.02
CA LYS A 98 -3.40 22.72 30.98
C LYS A 98 -3.20 24.21 30.70
N CYS A 99 -1.95 24.62 30.47
CA CYS A 99 -1.56 26.01 30.21
C CYS A 99 -1.00 26.25 28.80
N PHE A 100 -0.81 25.21 27.99
CA PHE A 100 -0.28 25.24 26.61
C PHE A 100 1.16 25.75 26.47
N GLN A 101 1.90 25.95 27.57
CA GLN A 101 3.32 26.30 27.55
C GLN A 101 4.21 25.06 27.41
N SER A 102 5.35 25.22 26.72
CA SER A 102 6.45 24.24 26.70
C SER A 102 7.30 24.37 27.96
N GLY A 103 7.79 23.27 28.52
CA GLY A 103 8.69 23.33 29.68
C GLY A 103 8.39 22.32 30.77
N HIS A 104 7.18 21.76 30.80
CA HIS A 104 6.71 20.89 31.87
C HIS A 104 5.57 19.97 31.40
N TRP A 105 5.37 18.88 32.12
CA TRP A 105 4.25 17.98 31.91
C TRP A 105 2.99 18.49 32.62
N THR A 106 1.82 18.05 32.16
CA THR A 106 0.52 18.43 32.73
C THR A 106 0.41 18.18 34.24
N TYR A 107 1.07 17.14 34.75
CA TYR A 107 1.07 16.79 36.18
C TYR A 107 1.94 17.72 37.04
N GLU A 108 2.89 18.45 36.46
CA GLU A 108 3.76 19.42 37.15
C GLU A 108 3.26 20.86 37.01
N CYS A 109 2.17 21.06 36.26
CA CYS A 109 1.65 22.38 35.91
C CYS A 109 1.03 23.11 37.11
N LYS A 110 1.76 24.10 37.62
CA LYS A 110 1.31 25.03 38.66
C LYS A 110 0.47 26.19 38.11
N ASN A 111 0.53 26.44 36.80
CA ASN A 111 -0.25 27.50 36.16
C ASN A 111 -1.76 27.19 36.17
N GLU A 112 -2.56 28.26 36.20
CA GLU A 112 -4.00 28.19 36.03
C GLU A 112 -4.36 27.67 34.62
N ARG A 113 -5.54 27.04 34.52
CA ARG A 113 -6.01 26.49 33.24
C ARG A 113 -6.43 27.65 32.34
N VAL A 114 -5.71 27.83 31.24
CA VAL A 114 -6.07 28.80 30.21
C VAL A 114 -7.15 28.20 29.33
N TYR A 115 -8.31 28.86 29.25
CA TYR A 115 -9.35 28.49 28.30
C TYR A 115 -9.12 29.19 26.96
N MET A 116 -8.75 28.41 25.93
CA MET A 116 -8.71 28.89 24.55
C MET A 116 -10.04 28.55 23.87
N SER A 117 -10.82 29.57 23.52
CA SER A 117 -12.07 29.36 22.79
C SER A 117 -11.77 28.87 21.38
N ARG A 118 -12.39 27.76 21.00
CA ARG A 118 -12.32 27.23 19.63
C ARG A 118 -13.50 27.83 18.87
N PRO A 119 -13.30 28.45 17.69
CA PRO A 119 -14.40 29.02 16.93
C PRO A 119 -15.40 27.92 16.56
N SER A 120 -16.69 28.20 16.74
CA SER A 120 -17.74 27.23 16.41
C SER A 120 -17.75 26.92 14.92
N ARG A 121 -18.33 25.77 14.53
CA ARG A 121 -18.44 25.40 13.10
C ARG A 121 -19.19 26.46 12.30
N THR A 122 -20.21 27.11 12.87
CA THR A 122 -20.94 28.19 12.22
C THR A 122 -20.11 29.47 12.10
N GLN A 123 -19.30 29.82 13.09
CA GLN A 123 -18.32 30.93 12.98
C GLN A 123 -17.27 30.66 11.91
N GLN A 124 -16.81 29.41 11.77
CA GLN A 124 -15.86 29.01 10.74
C GLN A 124 -16.46 29.05 9.32
N LEU A 125 -17.75 28.75 9.16
CA LEU A 125 -18.44 28.85 7.87
C LEU A 125 -18.66 30.31 7.46
N LYS A 126 -19.00 31.19 8.41
CA LYS A 126 -19.12 32.64 8.17
C LYS A 126 -17.77 33.27 7.81
N ASN A 127 -16.69 32.82 8.45
CA ASN A 127 -15.33 33.33 8.23
C ASN A 127 -14.39 32.19 7.83
N PRO A 128 -14.21 31.92 6.52
CA PRO A 128 -13.39 30.81 6.03
C PRO A 128 -11.91 30.89 6.43
N LYS A 129 -11.42 32.07 6.87
CA LYS A 129 -10.07 32.25 7.42
C LYS A 129 -9.85 31.56 8.78
N LEU A 130 -10.93 31.31 9.54
CA LEU A 130 -10.88 30.60 10.83
C LEU A 130 -10.86 29.07 10.68
N ARG A 131 -10.98 28.58 9.45
CA ARG A 131 -10.93 27.14 9.17
C ARG A 131 -9.48 26.68 9.21
N MET A 132 -9.22 25.66 10.03
CA MET A 132 -7.93 24.99 10.02
C MET A 132 -7.74 24.32 8.66
N LYS A 133 -6.67 24.68 7.95
CA LYS A 133 -6.28 24.01 6.70
C LYS A 133 -5.75 22.64 7.09
N VAL A 134 -6.56 21.61 6.96
CA VAL A 134 -6.10 20.24 7.14
C VAL A 134 -5.23 19.92 5.93
N PRO A 135 -3.93 19.59 6.09
CA PRO A 135 -3.16 19.01 5.01
C PRO A 135 -3.75 17.62 4.74
N ILE A 136 -4.70 17.55 3.82
CA ILE A 136 -5.20 16.28 3.29
C ILE A 136 -4.09 15.77 2.38
N SER A 137 -3.13 15.05 2.95
CA SER A 137 -2.11 14.32 2.19
C SER A 137 -2.56 12.87 1.92
N TYR A 138 -3.85 12.59 2.03
CA TYR A 138 -4.40 11.36 1.47
C TYR A 138 -4.98 11.71 0.10
N GLU A 139 -4.06 11.92 -0.83
CA GLU A 139 -4.30 11.64 -2.24
C GLU A 139 -4.57 10.14 -2.29
N LEU A 140 -5.84 9.78 -2.08
CA LEU A 140 -6.37 8.56 -2.64
C LEU A 140 -6.17 8.72 -4.14
N ASP A 141 -5.14 8.06 -4.65
CA ASP A 141 -5.08 7.63 -6.03
C ASP A 141 -6.42 6.95 -6.32
N ASN A 142 -7.33 7.73 -6.90
CA ASN A 142 -8.59 7.25 -7.41
C ASN A 142 -8.31 7.04 -8.91
N PRO A 143 -7.98 5.81 -9.35
CA PRO A 143 -7.72 5.55 -10.76
C PRO A 143 -9.04 5.49 -11.52
N GLU A 144 -9.77 6.60 -11.59
CA GLU A 144 -10.85 6.77 -12.55
C GLU A 144 -10.94 8.24 -12.98
N GLY A 145 -10.57 8.51 -14.23
CA GLY A 145 -11.06 9.69 -14.94
C GLY A 145 -10.10 10.40 -15.88
N GLU A 146 -9.62 9.73 -16.94
CA GLU A 146 -9.28 10.43 -18.18
C GLU A 146 -10.31 10.07 -19.26
N ASP A 147 -11.50 10.68 -19.20
CA ASP A 147 -12.49 10.63 -20.30
C ASP A 147 -13.13 12.01 -20.50
N GLU A 148 -12.34 12.92 -21.08
CA GLU A 148 -12.79 14.21 -21.63
C GLU A 148 -13.78 14.05 -22.80
N GLU A 149 -14.00 12.83 -23.32
CA GLU A 149 -14.86 12.61 -24.50
C GLU A 149 -16.37 12.56 -24.18
N GLY A 150 -16.77 12.17 -22.97
CA GLY A 150 -18.18 11.96 -22.59
C GLY A 150 -19.01 13.25 -22.56
N ARG A 151 -18.40 14.37 -22.13
CA ARG A 151 -19.10 15.66 -21.94
C ARG A 151 -19.52 16.34 -23.24
N LYS A 152 -18.84 16.05 -24.37
CA LYS A 152 -19.24 16.58 -25.69
C LYS A 152 -20.45 15.83 -26.27
N ARG A 153 -20.59 14.52 -26.02
CA ARG A 153 -21.75 13.74 -26.49
C ARG A 153 -23.04 14.12 -25.77
N GLU A 154 -22.99 14.39 -24.47
CA GLU A 154 -24.17 14.75 -23.67
C GLU A 154 -24.75 16.14 -24.02
N LYS A 155 -23.89 17.12 -24.35
CA LYS A 155 -24.36 18.45 -24.79
C LYS A 155 -25.01 18.42 -26.18
N LYS A 156 -24.63 17.48 -27.05
CA LYS A 156 -25.22 17.33 -28.39
C LYS A 156 -26.57 16.60 -28.34
N SER A 157 -26.75 15.63 -27.46
CA SER A 157 -28.04 14.94 -27.29
C SER A 157 -29.11 15.84 -26.66
N LYS A 158 -28.75 16.68 -25.68
CA LYS A 158 -29.71 17.55 -24.98
C LYS A 158 -30.24 18.72 -25.83
N ARG A 159 -29.51 19.15 -26.87
CA ARG A 159 -29.96 20.18 -27.82
C ARG A 159 -30.97 19.67 -28.85
N LYS A 160 -31.06 18.36 -29.08
CA LYS A 160 -31.93 17.78 -30.12
C LYS A 160 -33.37 17.50 -29.65
N HIS A 161 -33.63 17.58 -28.34
CA HIS A 161 -34.93 17.24 -27.74
C HIS A 161 -35.72 18.47 -27.22
N ARG A 162 -35.35 19.70 -27.61
CA ARG A 162 -35.98 20.93 -27.07
C ARG A 162 -36.68 21.82 -28.11
N SER A 163 -36.89 21.35 -29.34
CA SER A 163 -37.47 22.16 -30.41
C SER A 163 -38.82 21.66 -30.95
N ASP A 164 -39.60 20.90 -30.17
CA ASP A 164 -40.95 20.50 -30.58
C ASP A 164 -41.86 20.38 -29.35
N SER A 165 -42.46 21.52 -28.94
CA SER A 165 -43.64 21.61 -28.07
C SER A 165 -44.09 23.08 -28.06
N ASP A 166 -44.86 23.43 -29.08
CA ASP A 166 -45.64 24.66 -29.23
C ASP A 166 -47.01 24.44 -28.57
N PRO A 167 -47.46 25.26 -27.61
CA PRO A 167 -48.83 25.22 -27.13
C PRO A 167 -49.66 26.28 -27.87
N GLY A 168 -50.48 25.82 -28.83
CA GLY A 168 -51.64 26.54 -29.35
C GLY A 168 -52.89 26.26 -28.52
#